data_AF-A0A2Z3H0Y2-F1
#
_entry.id   AF-A0A2Z3H0Y2-F1
#
_cell.length_a   1.000
_cell.length_b   1.000
_cell.length_c   1.000
_cell.angle_alpha   90.00
_cell.angle_beta   90.00
_cell.angle_gamma   90.00
#
_symmetry.space_group_name_H-M   'P 1'
#
loop_
_entity.id
_entity.type
_entity.pdbx_description
1 polymer ?
#
loop_
_entity_poly.entity_id
_entity_poly.type
_entity_poly.pdbx_seq_one_letter_code
_entity_poly.pdbx_strand_id
1 'polypeptide(L)'
;MTHSNANQPSLESLTLRFLATRSDATTAVERGESEVEPHEVAAGFRVDPRTAWIDANSHTTGSPGPLPTEWAALVSQPSAAFAIPMAAGHFPQRVKDLQPLLKQFRPADLRPTGEEAAIPAFTGLRAWVQKNAKSNALVAAGIARTLGDFETAEALLAGANETGNEKAALLWQSGKSEEALATWNATAATPAVLFNRGMAELFLGRFAQARASLQKAIDAIPEASGWNALARLYLAVAEIHG
;
A
#
# COMPACT_ATOMS: atom_id res chain seq x y z
N MET A 1 38.14 24.70 -35.91
CA MET A 1 36.95 23.88 -36.24
C MET A 1 36.03 23.87 -35.03
N THR A 2 35.15 24.86 -34.93
CA THR A 2 34.19 25.04 -33.82
C THR A 2 32.82 24.57 -34.29
N HIS A 3 32.29 23.52 -33.66
CA HIS A 3 30.99 22.94 -33.99
C HIS A 3 29.88 23.81 -33.41
N SER A 4 29.09 24.45 -34.26
CA SER A 4 27.90 25.22 -33.85
C SER A 4 26.69 24.28 -33.81
N ASN A 5 26.14 24.05 -32.62
CA ASN A 5 24.95 23.23 -32.35
C ASN A 5 23.68 23.96 -32.81
N ALA A 6 23.31 23.82 -34.08
CA ALA A 6 22.16 24.50 -34.69
C ALA A 6 20.81 23.76 -34.49
N ASN A 7 20.57 23.09 -33.35
CA ASN A 7 19.35 22.30 -33.16
C ASN A 7 18.70 22.33 -31.77
N GLN A 8 19.06 23.27 -30.89
CA GLN A 8 18.28 23.50 -29.66
C GLN A 8 17.25 24.62 -29.89
N PRO A 9 15.95 24.35 -29.69
CA PRO A 9 14.94 25.41 -29.72
C PRO A 9 15.24 26.44 -28.63
N SER A 10 15.04 27.72 -28.93
CA SER A 10 15.24 28.78 -27.96
C SER A 10 14.28 28.62 -26.78
N LEU A 11 14.68 29.15 -25.62
CA LEU A 11 13.82 29.20 -24.43
C LEU A 11 12.46 29.84 -24.77
N GLU A 12 12.47 30.90 -25.57
CA GLU A 12 11.29 31.59 -26.08
C GLU A 12 10.37 30.67 -26.88
N SER A 13 10.93 29.81 -27.73
CA SER A 13 10.14 28.83 -28.49
C SER A 13 9.48 27.80 -27.56
N LEU A 14 10.17 27.40 -26.48
CA LEU A 14 9.62 26.49 -25.49
C LEU A 14 8.52 27.15 -24.65
N THR A 15 8.69 28.42 -24.24
CA THR A 15 7.67 29.17 -23.50
C THR A 15 6.44 29.44 -24.36
N LEU A 16 6.60 29.84 -25.62
CA LEU A 16 5.46 30.05 -26.52
C LEU A 16 4.67 28.77 -26.75
N ARG A 17 5.35 27.63 -26.93
CA ARG A 17 4.69 26.34 -27.11
C ARG A 17 3.94 25.90 -25.84
N PHE A 18 4.52 26.13 -24.66
CA PHE A 18 3.88 25.86 -23.39
C PHE A 18 2.61 26.71 -23.19
N LEU A 19 2.68 28.01 -23.50
CA LEU A 19 1.56 28.93 -23.39
C LEU A 19 0.44 28.61 -24.39
N ALA A 20 0.78 28.26 -25.64
CA ALA A 20 -0.20 27.82 -26.64
C ALA A 20 -0.94 26.54 -26.20
N THR A 21 -0.21 25.55 -25.68
CA THR A 21 -0.80 24.30 -25.16
C THR A 21 -1.79 24.56 -24.00
N ARG A 22 -1.52 25.58 -23.17
CA ARG A 22 -2.44 25.98 -22.10
C ARG A 22 -3.66 26.77 -22.59
N SER A 23 -3.49 27.61 -23.61
CA SER A 23 -4.59 28.39 -24.20
C SER A 23 -5.65 27.49 -24.84
N ASP A 24 -5.24 26.40 -25.48
CA ASP A 24 -6.16 25.44 -26.11
C ASP A 24 -6.94 24.61 -25.07
N ALA A 25 -6.41 24.45 -23.85
CA ALA A 25 -7.12 23.79 -22.76
C ALA A 25 -8.20 24.68 -22.12
N THR A 26 -8.10 26.01 -22.27
CA THR A 26 -9.02 26.98 -21.66
C THR A 26 -10.22 27.35 -22.53
N THR A 27 -10.21 27.06 -23.83
CA THR A 27 -11.30 27.42 -24.76
C THR A 27 -12.44 26.38 -24.83
N ALA A 28 -12.33 25.26 -24.11
CA ALA A 28 -13.37 24.22 -24.05
C ALA A 28 -14.39 24.40 -22.90
N VAL A 29 -14.39 25.52 -22.18
CA VAL A 29 -15.33 25.80 -21.08
C VAL A 29 -16.26 26.94 -21.50
N GLU A 30 -17.49 26.59 -21.88
CA GLU A 30 -18.56 27.55 -22.11
C GLU A 30 -18.79 28.40 -20.85
N ARG A 31 -18.82 29.73 -21.03
CA ARG A 31 -19.05 30.72 -19.98
C ARG A 31 -20.52 30.67 -19.53
N GLY A 32 -20.79 29.88 -18.50
CA GLY A 32 -21.93 30.11 -17.62
C GLY A 32 -21.54 31.06 -16.49
N GLU A 33 -22.30 32.13 -16.32
CA GLU A 33 -22.15 33.12 -15.24
C GLU A 33 -22.36 32.45 -13.86
N SER A 34 -21.27 31.95 -13.29
CA SER A 34 -21.12 31.85 -11.84
C SER A 34 -19.63 32.02 -11.55
N GLU A 35 -19.29 33.13 -10.90
CA GLU A 35 -17.96 33.42 -10.40
C GLU A 35 -17.65 32.46 -9.24
N VAL A 36 -17.47 31.18 -9.58
CA VAL A 36 -16.85 30.18 -8.74
C VAL A 36 -15.44 30.06 -9.29
N GLU A 37 -14.50 30.74 -8.62
CA GLU A 37 -13.08 30.42 -8.73
C GLU A 37 -12.96 28.90 -8.62
N PRO A 38 -12.54 28.17 -9.67
CA PRO A 38 -12.25 26.76 -9.55
C PRO A 38 -11.04 26.69 -8.64
N HIS A 39 -11.27 26.46 -7.35
CA HIS A 39 -10.25 25.87 -6.52
C HIS A 39 -9.86 24.58 -7.23
N GLU A 40 -8.69 24.57 -7.88
CA GLU A 40 -8.03 23.32 -8.22
C GLU A 40 -8.08 22.50 -6.94
N VAL A 41 -8.92 21.47 -6.94
CA VAL A 41 -8.97 20.49 -5.87
C VAL A 41 -7.57 19.93 -5.86
N ALA A 42 -6.76 20.43 -4.92
CA ALA A 42 -5.36 20.06 -4.78
C ALA A 42 -5.27 18.55 -4.93
N ALA A 43 -4.51 18.12 -5.93
CA ALA A 43 -4.31 16.74 -6.33
C ALA A 43 -4.47 15.80 -5.13
N GLY A 44 -5.50 14.95 -5.16
CA GLY A 44 -5.90 14.11 -4.03
C GLY A 44 -4.70 13.45 -3.35
N PHE A 45 -4.73 13.40 -2.00
CA PHE A 45 -3.67 12.89 -1.12
C PHE A 45 -2.72 11.90 -1.81
N ARG A 46 -1.58 12.41 -2.30
CA ARG A 46 -0.54 11.58 -2.89
C ARG A 46 0.42 11.15 -1.79
N VAL A 47 0.47 9.85 -1.55
CA VAL A 47 1.41 9.26 -0.60
C VAL A 47 2.82 9.41 -1.16
N ASP A 48 3.73 10.00 -0.39
CA ASP A 48 5.14 10.06 -0.77
C ASP A 48 5.72 8.63 -0.88
N PRO A 49 6.29 8.22 -2.03
CA PRO A 49 6.76 6.86 -2.24
C PRO A 49 7.85 6.43 -1.25
N ARG A 50 8.70 7.36 -0.77
CA ARG A 50 9.72 7.04 0.22
C ARG A 50 9.11 6.75 1.58
N THR A 51 8.11 7.53 1.98
CA THR A 51 7.34 7.30 3.21
C THR A 51 6.63 5.95 3.15
N ALA A 52 5.95 5.65 2.04
CA ALA A 52 5.31 4.35 1.83
C ALA A 52 6.32 3.19 1.91
N TRP A 53 7.55 3.37 1.41
CA TRP A 53 8.60 2.36 1.50
C TRP A 53 9.11 2.13 2.93
N ILE A 54 9.24 3.21 3.71
CA ILE A 54 9.63 3.11 5.12
C ILE A 54 8.54 2.37 5.91
N ASP A 55 7.28 2.77 5.76
CA ASP A 55 6.17 2.12 6.43
C ASP A 55 6.06 0.64 6.03
N ALA A 56 6.29 0.34 4.74
CA ALA A 56 6.21 -1.01 4.21
C ALA A 56 7.26 -1.99 4.70
N ASN A 57 8.29 -1.49 5.36
CA ASN A 57 9.38 -2.31 5.87
C ASN A 57 9.65 -2.07 7.36
N SER A 58 8.83 -1.26 8.03
CA SER A 58 9.02 -0.80 9.41
C SER A 58 9.09 -1.94 10.44
N HIS A 59 8.51 -3.10 10.15
CA HIS A 59 8.54 -4.30 10.99
C HIS A 59 9.61 -5.32 10.60
N THR A 60 10.31 -5.13 9.49
CA THR A 60 11.34 -6.08 9.02
C THR A 60 12.67 -5.82 9.74
N THR A 61 13.38 -6.88 10.08
CA THR A 61 14.72 -6.78 10.68
C THR A 61 15.77 -6.63 9.58
N GLY A 62 16.46 -5.49 9.55
CA GLY A 62 17.52 -5.21 8.59
C GLY A 62 17.17 -4.07 7.63
N SER A 63 18.13 -3.72 6.76
CA SER A 63 17.89 -2.68 5.77
C SER A 63 17.03 -3.23 4.63
N PRO A 64 15.88 -2.59 4.29
CA PRO A 64 15.05 -3.04 3.19
C PRO A 64 15.72 -2.90 1.81
N GLY A 65 16.90 -2.29 1.76
CA GLY A 65 17.60 -2.00 0.52
C GLY A 65 17.10 -0.71 -0.15
N PRO A 66 17.59 -0.43 -1.36
CA PRO A 66 17.21 0.78 -2.08
C PRO A 66 15.76 0.72 -2.54
N LEU A 67 15.13 1.89 -2.64
CA LEU A 67 13.78 2.05 -3.19
C LEU A 67 13.68 1.36 -4.56
N PRO A 68 12.77 0.40 -4.75
CA PRO A 68 12.64 -0.31 -6.02
C PRO A 68 12.21 0.59 -7.18
N THR A 69 12.64 0.26 -8.40
CA THR A 69 12.12 0.87 -9.62
C THR A 69 10.61 0.66 -9.70
N GLU A 70 9.86 1.64 -10.18
CA GLU A 70 8.39 1.61 -10.31
C GLU A 70 7.60 1.53 -8.99
N TRP A 71 8.27 1.55 -7.83
CA TRP A 71 7.59 1.62 -6.53
C TRP A 71 6.64 2.81 -6.44
N ALA A 72 7.06 3.98 -6.93
CA ALA A 72 6.20 5.18 -6.96
C ALA A 72 4.91 4.98 -7.78
N ALA A 73 5.00 4.21 -8.88
CA ALA A 73 3.85 3.90 -9.71
C ALA A 73 2.92 2.89 -9.01
N LEU A 74 3.48 1.92 -8.28
CA LEU A 74 2.70 1.01 -7.43
C LEU A 74 1.97 1.78 -6.31
N VAL A 75 2.65 2.70 -5.64
CA VAL A 75 2.08 3.55 -4.57
C VAL A 75 0.93 4.42 -5.10
N SER A 76 1.01 4.85 -6.35
CA SER A 76 0.01 5.72 -6.98
C SER A 76 -1.22 4.97 -7.53
N GLN A 77 -1.31 3.64 -7.38
CA GLN A 77 -2.42 2.88 -7.94
C GLN A 77 -3.79 3.32 -7.38
N PRO A 78 -4.84 3.38 -8.23
CA PRO A 78 -6.17 3.84 -7.84
C PRO A 78 -6.94 2.82 -6.98
N SER A 79 -6.57 1.54 -6.98
CA SER A 79 -7.26 0.52 -6.19
C SER A 79 -7.09 0.75 -4.68
N ALA A 80 -8.21 0.85 -3.97
CA ALA A 80 -8.23 0.89 -2.50
C ALA A 80 -8.17 -0.55 -1.97
N ALA A 81 -7.38 -0.76 -0.93
CA ALA A 81 -7.39 -2.00 -0.16
C ALA A 81 -7.82 -1.68 1.26
N PHE A 82 -8.60 -2.56 1.89
CA PHE A 82 -9.25 -2.27 3.17
C PHE A 82 -8.70 -3.10 4.32
N ALA A 83 -8.37 -4.38 4.08
CA ALA A 83 -7.89 -5.31 5.08
C ALA A 83 -6.41 -5.64 4.85
N ILE A 84 -5.54 -4.67 5.16
CA ILE A 84 -4.13 -4.72 4.78
C ILE A 84 -3.29 -5.16 5.98
N PRO A 85 -2.53 -6.26 5.88
CA PRO A 85 -1.64 -6.66 6.96
C PRO A 85 -0.40 -5.76 7.03
N MET A 86 0.07 -5.47 8.25
CA MET A 86 1.40 -4.96 8.53
C MET A 86 2.42 -6.06 8.24
N ALA A 87 2.88 -6.07 7.00
CA ALA A 87 3.74 -7.09 6.42
C ALA A 87 4.55 -6.46 5.27
N ALA A 88 5.67 -7.08 4.88
CA ALA A 88 6.61 -6.46 3.97
C ALA A 88 5.92 -6.07 2.64
N GLY A 89 6.24 -4.88 2.12
CA GLY A 89 5.67 -4.40 0.85
C GLY A 89 4.24 -3.84 0.92
N HIS A 90 3.58 -3.84 2.09
CA HIS A 90 2.30 -3.15 2.31
C HIS A 90 2.49 -1.90 3.14
N PHE A 91 1.67 -0.88 2.94
CA PHE A 91 1.75 0.37 3.70
C PHE A 91 0.34 0.87 4.03
N PRO A 92 0.15 1.54 5.18
CA PRO A 92 -1.17 1.82 5.72
C PRO A 92 -1.99 2.76 4.83
N GLN A 93 -1.32 3.65 4.08
CA GLN A 93 -1.96 4.64 3.21
C GLN A 93 -2.65 4.04 1.97
N ARG A 94 -2.51 2.72 1.74
CA ARG A 94 -3.34 2.02 0.74
C ARG A 94 -4.82 1.99 1.13
N VAL A 95 -5.14 2.14 2.42
CA VAL A 95 -6.51 2.33 2.92
C VAL A 95 -6.90 3.80 2.74
N LYS A 96 -7.28 4.15 1.51
CA LYS A 96 -7.57 5.54 1.11
C LYS A 96 -9.04 5.89 0.97
N ASP A 97 -9.89 4.88 0.78
CA ASP A 97 -11.34 5.04 0.85
C ASP A 97 -11.83 4.55 2.22
N LEU A 98 -12.46 5.44 2.98
CA LEU A 98 -12.96 5.13 4.31
C LEU A 98 -14.46 4.85 4.33
N GLN A 99 -15.20 5.17 3.26
CA GLN A 99 -16.66 5.03 3.26
C GLN A 99 -17.12 3.58 3.49
N PRO A 100 -16.51 2.55 2.85
CA PRO A 100 -16.88 1.16 3.10
C PRO A 100 -16.63 0.71 4.54
N LEU A 101 -15.61 1.28 5.21
CA LEU A 101 -15.30 0.98 6.60
C LEU A 101 -16.27 1.67 7.58
N LEU A 102 -16.67 2.90 7.29
CA LEU A 102 -17.43 3.71 8.24
C LEU A 102 -18.94 3.57 8.10
N LYS A 103 -19.46 3.44 6.86
CA LYS A 103 -20.92 3.47 6.61
C LYS A 103 -21.52 2.15 6.15
N GLN A 104 -20.74 1.31 5.46
CA GLN A 104 -21.23 0.10 4.81
C GLN A 104 -20.32 -1.08 5.12
N PHE A 105 -19.95 -1.23 6.40
CA PHE A 105 -18.97 -2.23 6.78
C PHE A 105 -19.54 -3.64 6.65
N ARG A 106 -19.14 -4.30 5.55
CA ARG A 106 -19.38 -5.71 5.29
C ARG A 106 -18.04 -6.41 5.28
N PRO A 107 -17.59 -6.96 6.43
CA PRO A 107 -16.24 -7.52 6.57
C PRO A 107 -15.87 -8.50 5.46
N ALA A 108 -16.80 -9.36 5.05
CA ALA A 108 -16.58 -10.35 4.01
C ALA A 108 -16.27 -9.74 2.64
N ASP A 109 -16.92 -8.63 2.27
CA ASP A 109 -16.80 -7.98 0.96
C ASP A 109 -15.49 -7.17 0.83
N LEU A 110 -14.86 -6.84 1.96
CA LEU A 110 -13.68 -5.98 2.04
C LEU A 110 -12.37 -6.75 2.24
N ARG A 111 -12.45 -8.08 2.36
CA ARG A 111 -11.28 -8.96 2.45
C ARG A 111 -10.72 -9.28 1.07
N PRO A 112 -9.39 -9.48 0.96
CA PRO A 112 -8.82 -10.08 -0.24
C PRO A 112 -9.41 -11.48 -0.47
N THR A 113 -9.75 -11.79 -1.72
CA THR A 113 -10.27 -13.11 -2.08
C THR A 113 -9.20 -14.04 -2.62
N GLY A 114 -8.05 -13.49 -3.06
CA GLY A 114 -6.98 -14.25 -3.70
C GLY A 114 -7.29 -14.61 -5.15
N GLU A 115 -8.46 -14.24 -5.65
CA GLU A 115 -8.87 -14.42 -7.05
C GLU A 115 -8.39 -13.26 -7.93
N GLU A 116 -7.83 -12.21 -7.32
CA GLU A 116 -7.26 -11.09 -8.05
C GLU A 116 -6.06 -11.55 -8.87
N ALA A 117 -6.16 -11.42 -10.20
CA ALA A 117 -5.06 -11.76 -11.09
C ALA A 117 -3.80 -10.95 -10.76
N ALA A 118 -2.64 -11.60 -10.83
CA ALA A 118 -1.36 -10.94 -10.68
C ALA A 118 -1.27 -9.73 -11.62
N ILE A 119 -0.82 -8.59 -11.11
CA ILE A 119 -0.81 -7.31 -11.83
C ILE A 119 0.27 -7.42 -12.93
N PRO A 120 -0.05 -7.58 -14.23
CA PRO A 120 0.96 -7.95 -15.23
C PRO A 120 2.00 -6.84 -15.49
N ALA A 121 1.63 -5.59 -15.21
CA ALA A 121 2.54 -4.43 -15.23
C ALA A 121 3.64 -4.56 -14.15
N PHE A 122 4.64 -3.68 -14.15
CA PHE A 122 5.75 -3.64 -13.18
C PHE A 122 6.87 -4.68 -13.40
N THR A 123 7.43 -4.71 -14.60
CA THR A 123 8.57 -5.60 -14.92
C THR A 123 9.84 -5.21 -14.16
N GLY A 124 10.02 -3.93 -13.84
CA GLY A 124 11.11 -3.42 -13.03
C GLY A 124 11.03 -3.88 -11.58
N LEU A 125 9.84 -3.89 -10.97
CA LEU A 125 9.65 -4.47 -9.64
C LEU A 125 9.93 -5.97 -9.62
N ARG A 126 9.47 -6.72 -10.62
CA ARG A 126 9.77 -8.16 -10.72
C ARG A 126 11.26 -8.42 -10.86
N ALA A 127 11.95 -7.66 -11.71
CA ALA A 127 13.41 -7.75 -11.82
C ALA A 127 14.10 -7.42 -10.49
N TRP A 128 13.58 -6.44 -9.74
CA TRP A 128 14.08 -6.11 -8.40
C TRP A 128 13.88 -7.28 -7.42
N VAL A 129 12.71 -7.93 -7.41
CA VAL A 129 12.44 -9.12 -6.58
C VAL A 129 13.46 -10.21 -6.87
N GLN A 130 13.68 -10.55 -8.15
CA GLN A 130 14.64 -11.59 -8.53
C GLN A 130 16.08 -11.24 -8.11
N LYS A 131 16.48 -9.97 -8.27
CA LYS A 131 17.81 -9.50 -7.88
C LYS A 131 18.04 -9.57 -6.36
N ASN A 132 17.00 -9.33 -5.56
CA ASN A 132 17.10 -9.23 -4.10
C ASN A 132 16.63 -10.50 -3.37
N ALA A 133 16.18 -11.53 -4.07
CA ALA A 133 15.66 -12.77 -3.52
C ALA A 133 16.56 -13.40 -2.43
N LYS A 134 17.89 -13.34 -2.60
CA LYS A 134 18.86 -13.93 -1.66
C LYS A 134 19.24 -12.99 -0.52
N SER A 135 19.43 -11.71 -0.83
CA SER A 135 19.92 -10.72 0.15
C SER A 135 18.80 -10.15 1.02
N ASN A 136 17.56 -10.17 0.53
CA ASN A 136 16.41 -9.62 1.22
C ASN A 136 15.12 -10.38 0.86
N ALA A 137 15.10 -11.67 1.19
CA ALA A 137 14.01 -12.58 0.85
C ALA A 137 12.64 -12.11 1.36
N LEU A 138 12.58 -11.54 2.58
CA LEU A 138 11.31 -11.07 3.16
C LEU A 138 10.71 -9.91 2.37
N VAL A 139 11.51 -8.89 2.04
CA VAL A 139 11.03 -7.73 1.28
C VAL A 139 10.71 -8.12 -0.16
N ALA A 140 11.53 -8.98 -0.77
CA ALA A 140 11.27 -9.53 -2.10
C ALA A 140 9.94 -10.31 -2.13
N ALA A 141 9.68 -11.16 -1.14
CA ALA A 141 8.40 -11.87 -1.00
C ALA A 141 7.23 -10.91 -0.78
N GLY A 142 7.42 -9.88 0.04
CA GLY A 142 6.43 -8.83 0.27
C GLY A 142 6.01 -8.11 -1.00
N ILE A 143 6.97 -7.70 -1.83
CA ILE A 143 6.69 -7.07 -3.13
C ILE A 143 6.01 -8.05 -4.09
N ALA A 144 6.52 -9.29 -4.21
CA ALA A 144 5.90 -10.31 -5.05
C ALA A 144 4.43 -10.53 -4.68
N ARG A 145 4.14 -10.64 -3.38
CA ARG A 145 2.78 -10.74 -2.84
C ARG A 145 1.93 -9.51 -3.18
N THR A 146 2.46 -8.29 -3.02
CA THR A 146 1.73 -7.06 -3.39
C THR A 146 1.40 -6.99 -4.89
N LEU A 147 2.19 -7.64 -5.75
CA LEU A 147 1.94 -7.77 -7.17
C LEU A 147 0.97 -8.92 -7.52
N GLY A 148 0.50 -9.70 -6.53
CA GLY A 148 -0.33 -10.88 -6.72
C GLY A 148 0.44 -12.13 -7.18
N ASP A 149 1.78 -12.10 -7.14
CA ASP A 149 2.64 -13.24 -7.48
C ASP A 149 2.87 -14.10 -6.22
N PHE A 150 1.81 -14.81 -5.82
CA PHE A 150 1.79 -15.59 -4.58
C PHE A 150 2.73 -16.79 -4.63
N GLU A 151 2.92 -17.42 -5.80
CA GLU A 151 3.85 -18.55 -5.98
C GLU A 151 5.30 -18.10 -5.73
N THR A 152 5.71 -16.98 -6.31
CA THR A 152 7.06 -16.44 -6.06
C THR A 152 7.23 -16.03 -4.61
N ALA A 153 6.21 -15.39 -4.01
CA ALA A 153 6.26 -15.02 -2.59
C ALA A 153 6.42 -16.25 -1.69
N GLU A 154 5.65 -17.32 -1.94
CA GLU A 154 5.75 -18.57 -1.18
C GLU A 154 7.13 -19.20 -1.29
N ALA A 155 7.67 -19.32 -2.50
CA ALA A 155 9.00 -19.89 -2.75
C ALA A 155 10.11 -19.11 -2.01
N LEU A 156 10.03 -17.78 -1.99
CA LEU A 156 10.98 -16.94 -1.27
C LEU A 156 10.88 -17.11 0.25
N LEU A 157 9.67 -17.27 0.79
CA LEU A 157 9.45 -17.47 2.23
C LEU A 157 9.81 -18.89 2.70
N ALA A 158 9.79 -19.89 1.83
CA ALA A 158 10.19 -21.25 2.18
C ALA A 158 11.69 -21.35 2.57
N GLY A 159 12.53 -20.49 1.98
CA GLY A 159 13.97 -20.45 2.24
C GLY A 159 14.43 -19.46 3.32
N ALA A 160 13.51 -18.70 3.92
CA ALA A 160 13.81 -17.66 4.90
C ALA A 160 13.48 -18.10 6.34
N ASN A 161 14.21 -17.54 7.31
CA ASN A 161 13.97 -17.77 8.74
C ASN A 161 12.96 -16.74 9.30
N GLU A 162 12.29 -17.10 10.40
CA GLU A 162 11.41 -16.20 11.18
C GLU A 162 10.28 -15.54 10.36
N THR A 163 9.76 -16.26 9.37
CA THR A 163 8.79 -15.75 8.39
C THR A 163 7.33 -15.82 8.86
N GLY A 164 7.05 -16.07 10.14
CA GLY A 164 5.70 -16.40 10.62
C GLY A 164 4.65 -15.34 10.24
N ASN A 165 5.01 -14.06 10.45
CA ASN A 165 4.16 -12.94 10.06
C ASN A 165 3.93 -12.86 8.54
N GLU A 166 4.98 -13.06 7.74
CA GLU A 166 4.90 -12.95 6.28
C GLU A 166 4.13 -14.11 5.65
N LYS A 167 4.28 -15.32 6.19
CA LYS A 167 3.49 -16.50 5.77
C LYS A 167 2.00 -16.30 6.04
N ALA A 168 1.66 -15.81 7.23
CA ALA A 168 0.27 -15.51 7.57
C ALA A 168 -0.31 -14.39 6.67
N ALA A 169 0.47 -13.33 6.40
CA ALA A 169 0.04 -12.27 5.50
C ALA A 169 -0.08 -12.73 4.03
N LEU A 170 0.72 -13.72 3.59
CA LEU A 170 0.52 -14.39 2.30
C LEU A 170 -0.80 -15.16 2.27
N LEU A 171 -1.07 -16.01 3.27
CA LEU A 171 -2.34 -16.73 3.40
C LEU A 171 -3.53 -15.77 3.37
N TRP A 172 -3.42 -14.63 4.08
CA TRP A 172 -4.46 -13.61 4.13
C TRP A 172 -4.78 -13.08 2.74
N GLN A 173 -3.75 -12.69 1.98
CA GLN A 173 -3.93 -12.09 0.65
C GLN A 173 -4.33 -13.08 -0.42
N SER A 174 -4.02 -14.36 -0.24
CA SER A 174 -4.52 -15.45 -1.08
C SER A 174 -5.93 -15.92 -0.67
N GLY A 175 -6.67 -15.14 0.12
CA GLY A 175 -8.07 -15.43 0.51
C GLY A 175 -8.26 -16.42 1.66
N LYS A 176 -7.18 -17.04 2.15
CA LYS A 176 -7.21 -18.05 3.24
C LYS A 176 -7.24 -17.39 4.62
N SER A 177 -8.25 -16.55 4.84
CA SER A 177 -8.33 -15.64 6.00
C SER A 177 -8.29 -16.35 7.36
N GLU A 178 -8.98 -17.47 7.51
CA GLU A 178 -9.03 -18.23 8.78
C GLU A 178 -7.69 -18.91 9.09
N GLU A 179 -7.05 -19.49 8.08
CA GLU A 179 -5.71 -20.07 8.20
C GLU A 179 -4.66 -19.00 8.53
N ALA A 180 -4.78 -17.81 7.93
CA ALA A 180 -3.93 -16.67 8.24
C ALA A 180 -4.06 -16.24 9.71
N LEU A 181 -5.29 -16.10 10.22
CA LEU A 181 -5.51 -15.78 11.63
C LEU A 181 -4.97 -16.88 12.56
N ALA A 182 -5.19 -18.15 12.26
CA ALA A 182 -4.61 -19.26 13.01
C ALA A 182 -3.07 -19.17 13.06
N THR A 183 -2.45 -18.86 11.92
CA THR A 183 -0.99 -18.71 11.81
C THR A 183 -0.47 -17.50 12.61
N TRP A 184 -1.15 -16.35 12.54
CA TRP A 184 -0.79 -15.19 13.36
C TRP A 184 -0.97 -15.48 14.86
N ASN A 185 -1.99 -16.24 15.26
CA ASN A 185 -2.20 -16.63 16.65
C ASN A 185 -1.08 -17.55 17.17
N ALA A 186 -0.53 -18.41 16.32
CA ALA A 186 0.60 -19.27 16.66
C ALA A 186 1.97 -18.55 16.59
N THR A 187 2.06 -17.41 15.89
CA THR A 187 3.29 -16.62 15.77
C THR A 187 3.54 -15.80 17.04
N ALA A 188 4.80 -15.62 17.44
CA ALA A 188 5.15 -14.78 18.59
C ALA A 188 4.59 -13.35 18.46
N ALA A 189 4.12 -12.78 19.57
CA ALA A 189 3.50 -11.46 19.57
C ALA A 189 4.55 -10.36 19.40
N THR A 190 4.57 -9.75 18.21
CA THR A 190 5.24 -8.48 17.91
C THR A 190 4.19 -7.40 17.64
N PRO A 191 4.54 -6.10 17.62
CA PRO A 191 3.58 -5.05 17.28
C PRO A 191 2.85 -5.31 15.94
N ALA A 192 3.57 -5.81 14.94
CA ALA A 192 3.00 -6.19 13.64
C ALA A 192 2.03 -7.35 13.73
N VAL A 193 2.40 -8.41 14.47
CA VAL A 193 1.53 -9.58 14.64
C VAL A 193 0.27 -9.22 15.43
N LEU A 194 0.37 -8.37 16.46
CA LEU A 194 -0.79 -7.88 17.22
C LEU A 194 -1.75 -7.08 16.34
N PHE A 195 -1.21 -6.17 15.52
CA PHE A 195 -1.99 -5.44 14.53
C PHE A 195 -2.70 -6.38 13.56
N ASN A 196 -1.97 -7.36 13.01
CA ASN A 196 -2.51 -8.30 12.04
C ASN A 196 -3.60 -9.21 12.62
N ARG A 197 -3.45 -9.67 13.87
CA ARG A 197 -4.51 -10.40 14.57
C ARG A 197 -5.77 -9.55 14.70
N GLY A 198 -5.62 -8.31 15.18
CA GLY A 198 -6.76 -7.41 15.37
C GLY A 198 -7.47 -7.05 14.07
N MET A 199 -6.70 -6.79 13.01
CA MET A 199 -7.23 -6.59 11.65
C MET A 199 -7.97 -7.86 11.18
N ALA A 200 -7.36 -9.02 11.26
CA ALA A 200 -7.97 -10.26 10.81
C ALA A 200 -9.25 -10.61 11.58
N GLU A 201 -9.24 -10.44 12.90
CA GLU A 201 -10.41 -10.60 13.76
C GLU A 201 -11.54 -9.65 13.37
N LEU A 202 -11.23 -8.37 13.12
CA LEU A 202 -12.22 -7.39 12.65
C LEU A 202 -12.87 -7.84 11.34
N PHE A 203 -12.05 -8.18 10.35
CA PHE A 203 -12.53 -8.56 9.02
C PHE A 203 -13.16 -9.96 8.96
N LEU A 204 -13.01 -10.76 10.03
CA LEU A 204 -13.74 -12.01 10.28
C LEU A 204 -14.99 -11.81 11.17
N GLY A 205 -15.33 -10.58 11.55
CA GLY A 205 -16.51 -10.26 12.37
C GLY A 205 -16.36 -10.55 13.87
N ARG A 206 -15.13 -10.78 14.35
CA ARG A 206 -14.79 -11.09 15.76
C ARG A 206 -14.48 -9.81 16.52
N PHE A 207 -15.46 -8.91 16.63
CA PHE A 207 -15.27 -7.53 17.10
C PHE A 207 -14.66 -7.42 18.50
N ALA A 208 -15.09 -8.25 19.45
CA ALA A 208 -14.58 -8.21 20.82
C ALA A 208 -13.08 -8.54 20.89
N GLN A 209 -12.65 -9.57 20.15
CA GLN A 209 -11.25 -9.96 20.05
C GLN A 209 -10.44 -8.90 19.30
N ALA A 210 -11.00 -8.39 18.20
CA ALA A 210 -10.39 -7.33 17.41
C ALA A 210 -10.05 -6.11 18.25
N ARG A 211 -10.98 -5.62 19.09
CA ARG A 211 -10.74 -4.48 20.00
C ARG A 211 -9.55 -4.75 20.93
N ALA A 212 -9.51 -5.93 21.55
CA ALA A 212 -8.44 -6.30 22.47
C ALA A 212 -7.07 -6.39 21.78
N SER A 213 -7.01 -6.99 20.58
CA SER A 213 -5.78 -7.13 19.80
C SER A 213 -5.31 -5.79 19.23
N LEU A 214 -6.23 -4.97 18.69
CA LEU A 214 -5.91 -3.65 18.14
C LEU A 214 -5.45 -2.68 19.23
N GLN A 215 -6.05 -2.70 20.43
CA GLN A 215 -5.57 -1.88 21.54
C GLN A 215 -4.11 -2.20 21.88
N LYS A 216 -3.77 -3.49 22.00
CA LYS A 216 -2.38 -3.91 22.25
C LYS A 216 -1.43 -3.48 21.13
N ALA A 217 -1.90 -3.48 19.88
CA ALA A 217 -1.11 -2.99 18.75
C ALA A 217 -0.88 -1.47 18.84
N ILE A 218 -1.92 -0.69 19.16
CA ILE A 218 -1.84 0.77 19.35
C ILE A 218 -0.85 1.14 20.46
N ASP A 219 -0.85 0.39 21.56
CA ASP A 219 0.06 0.63 22.69
C ASP A 219 1.53 0.32 22.33
N ALA A 220 1.76 -0.57 21.36
CA ALA A 220 3.09 -1.07 21.00
C ALA A 220 3.70 -0.40 19.75
N ILE A 221 2.86 0.10 18.83
CA ILE A 221 3.32 0.77 17.61
C ILE A 221 3.55 2.26 17.92
N PRO A 222 4.69 2.86 17.52
CA PRO A 222 4.92 4.29 17.71
C PRO A 222 3.78 5.15 17.16
N GLU A 223 3.32 6.13 17.94
CA GLU A 223 2.16 6.98 17.60
C GLU A 223 2.34 7.71 16.27
N ALA A 224 3.57 8.12 15.95
CA ALA A 224 3.89 8.79 14.68
C ALA A 224 3.83 7.87 13.44
N SER A 225 3.68 6.55 13.62
CA SER A 225 3.59 5.61 12.50
C SER A 225 2.21 5.63 11.85
N GLY A 226 2.17 5.61 10.52
CA GLY A 226 0.90 5.44 9.78
C GLY A 226 0.16 4.15 10.16
N TRP A 227 0.86 3.13 10.64
CA TRP A 227 0.24 1.91 11.11
C TRP A 227 -0.48 2.06 12.44
N ASN A 228 0.00 2.94 13.34
CA ASN A 228 -0.72 3.26 14.57
C ASN A 228 -2.04 3.96 14.23
N ALA A 229 -2.01 4.91 13.29
CA ALA A 229 -3.22 5.56 12.78
C ALA A 229 -4.21 4.57 12.16
N LEU A 230 -3.72 3.61 11.37
CA LEU A 230 -4.58 2.56 10.80
C LEU A 230 -5.15 1.62 11.89
N ALA A 231 -4.36 1.29 12.92
CA ALA A 231 -4.83 0.47 14.04
C ALA A 231 -5.97 1.16 14.80
N ARG A 232 -5.85 2.47 15.03
CA ARG A 232 -6.90 3.30 15.64
C ARG A 232 -8.15 3.38 14.77
N LEU A 233 -8.00 3.51 13.45
CA LEU A 233 -9.12 3.47 12.52
C LEU A 233 -9.86 2.14 12.62
N TYR A 234 -9.15 1.01 12.56
CA TYR A 234 -9.77 -0.31 12.70
C TYR A 234 -10.42 -0.51 14.07
N LEU A 235 -9.83 0.03 15.14
CA LEU A 235 -10.43 -0.03 16.47
C LEU A 235 -11.77 0.72 16.47
N ALA A 236 -11.81 1.93 15.91
CA ALA A 236 -13.04 2.71 15.78
C ALA A 236 -14.10 1.98 14.93
N VAL A 237 -13.69 1.34 13.82
CA VAL A 237 -14.60 0.50 13.01
C VAL A 237 -15.17 -0.65 13.86
N ALA A 238 -14.33 -1.31 14.65
CA ALA A 238 -14.77 -2.37 15.54
C ALA A 238 -15.76 -1.87 16.61
N GLU A 239 -15.60 -0.64 17.10
CA GLU A 239 -16.49 0.01 18.08
C GLU A 239 -17.82 0.45 17.46
N ILE A 240 -17.82 0.95 16.23
CA ILE A 240 -19.03 1.41 15.52
C ILE A 240 -19.94 0.24 15.17
N HIS A 241 -19.37 -0.90 14.74
CA HIS A 241 -20.12 -2.01 14.13
C HIS A 241 -20.27 -3.26 14.99
N GLY A 242 -19.59 -3.32 16.15
CA GLY A 242 -19.58 -4.49 17.05
C GLY A 242 -20.31 -4.27 18.36
#